data_AF-A0A4V2ES22-F1
#
_entry.id   AF-A0A4V2ES22-F1
#
_cell.length_a   1.000
_cell.length_b   1.000
_cell.length_c   1.000
_cell.angle_alpha   90.00
_cell.angle_beta   90.00
_cell.angle_gamma   90.00
#
_symmetry.space_group_name_H-M   'P 1'
#
loop_
_entity.id
_entity.type
_entity.pdbx_description
1 polymer ?
#
loop_
_entity_poly.entity_id
_entity_poly.type
_entity_poly.pdbx_seq_one_letter_code
_entity_poly.pdbx_strand_id
1 'polypeptide(L)'
;MEAEDGNDKWITGCGAFLLLFAASQGIAGFADHPLLGAIVLAPVVLAIAVCVFGVVRDRTPGEIGGGIGRDGVLFMLGVGAASLVLTLTVFQSAEVSSLGAVQQRHGVLTVEQCDDPAPFGWRGIGGQDSCVGQVRWDGGKIERVTAAPGELSYSDLRRPVAVVEERGALGGSSVVRDDGHAWALVGLPATIVLGLVALFLLTTMPLVLMFPALGAGWRNRSRRKSVLSAETLMRRAETDSASDAEEEPDREETDPGEKKAWDREYKLKRRREKLDPAAPSAAPSWVITGELRRLWFAGGLLVAGGLATLTLAKSQQTMVGVSVTMDVVGALIVLTAFVKTGHRRKDAARIIEHGPDLVDALDAARERARAPRPGGRAIVAALLMISGAPLLVPLYDVISLKATIDAVALAAIAPVCLIGAGVAMLMASDDDDRSWRTSLCRQRGLALPECPSDLRAALNERERAVLDGGSTSTV
;
A
#
# COMPACT_ATOMS: atom_id res chain seq x y z
N MET A 1 -18.81 32.28 -4.41
CA MET A 1 -17.99 31.58 -5.41
C MET A 1 -16.52 31.71 -5.00
N GLU A 2 -16.19 31.30 -3.76
CA GLU A 2 -14.87 31.52 -3.10
C GLU A 2 -14.37 30.27 -2.35
N ALA A 3 -14.78 29.06 -2.77
CA ALA A 3 -14.44 27.81 -2.06
C ALA A 3 -13.29 27.00 -2.70
N GLU A 4 -12.52 27.58 -3.63
CA GLU A 4 -11.63 26.81 -4.52
C GLU A 4 -10.19 26.63 -3.98
N ASP A 5 -9.75 27.42 -3.00
CA ASP A 5 -8.35 27.42 -2.49
C ASP A 5 -8.05 26.41 -1.38
N GLY A 6 -9.04 25.68 -0.87
CA GLY A 6 -8.88 24.82 0.31
C GLY A 6 -8.08 23.54 0.08
N ASN A 7 -8.14 22.97 -1.13
CA ASN A 7 -7.65 21.62 -1.40
C ASN A 7 -6.15 21.57 -1.73
N ASP A 8 -5.62 22.61 -2.35
CA ASP A 8 -4.20 22.74 -2.71
C ASP A 8 -3.31 22.91 -1.48
N LYS A 9 -3.80 23.62 -0.45
CA LYS A 9 -3.12 23.74 0.84
C LYS A 9 -2.99 22.39 1.54
N TRP A 10 -3.88 21.44 1.24
CA TRP A 10 -3.96 20.15 1.93
C TRP A 10 -2.96 19.12 1.39
N ILE A 11 -2.85 19.00 0.07
CA ILE A 11 -1.82 18.15 -0.57
C ILE A 11 -0.43 18.67 -0.19
N THR A 12 -0.27 19.99 -0.16
CA THR A 12 0.97 20.64 0.30
C THR A 12 1.23 20.36 1.79
N GLY A 13 0.19 20.37 2.63
CA GLY A 13 0.29 20.04 4.06
C GLY A 13 0.69 18.59 4.35
N CYS A 14 0.07 17.61 3.68
CA CYS A 14 0.46 16.20 3.82
C CYS A 14 1.87 15.93 3.30
N GLY A 15 2.24 16.52 2.16
CA GLY A 15 3.59 16.44 1.62
C GLY A 15 4.63 17.02 2.57
N ALA A 16 4.35 18.20 3.14
CA ALA A 16 5.21 18.85 4.13
C ALA A 16 5.32 18.03 5.42
N PHE A 17 4.23 17.42 5.89
CA PHE A 17 4.25 16.57 7.07
C PHE A 17 5.11 15.32 6.87
N LEU A 18 4.95 14.61 5.74
CA LEU A 18 5.78 13.44 5.41
C LEU A 18 7.25 13.81 5.25
N LEU A 19 7.55 14.97 4.65
CA LEU A 19 8.90 15.51 4.54
C LEU A 19 9.50 15.83 5.91
N LEU A 20 8.75 16.48 6.80
CA LEU A 20 9.20 16.82 8.15
C LEU A 20 9.40 15.56 9.00
N PHE A 21 8.54 14.55 8.86
CA PHE A 21 8.68 13.27 9.53
C PHE A 21 9.92 12.51 9.02
N ALA A 22 10.12 12.44 7.71
CA ALA A 22 11.33 11.83 7.15
C ALA A 22 12.61 12.58 7.56
N ALA A 23 12.56 13.91 7.60
CA ALA A 23 13.64 14.74 8.10
C ALA A 23 13.92 14.50 9.58
N SER A 24 12.90 14.37 10.43
CA SER A 24 13.09 14.12 11.86
C SER A 24 13.70 12.74 12.12
N GLN A 25 13.25 11.70 11.41
CA GLN A 25 13.86 10.37 11.45
C GLN A 25 15.31 10.39 10.94
N GLY A 26 15.57 11.13 9.85
CA GLY A 26 16.92 11.31 9.31
C GLY A 26 17.86 12.04 10.27
N ILE A 27 17.39 13.09 10.94
CA ILE A 27 18.17 13.85 11.94
C ILE A 27 18.45 13.01 13.17
N ALA A 28 17.45 12.28 13.68
CA ALA A 28 17.64 11.36 14.80
C ALA A 28 18.65 10.26 14.45
N GLY A 29 18.50 9.64 13.27
CA GLY A 29 19.45 8.64 12.78
C GLY A 29 20.85 9.21 12.49
N PHE A 30 20.99 10.49 12.13
CA PHE A 30 22.29 11.13 11.89
C PHE A 30 23.11 11.30 13.17
N ALA A 31 22.45 11.50 14.32
CA ALA A 31 23.13 11.64 15.60
C ALA A 31 23.84 10.34 16.01
N ASP A 32 23.22 9.19 15.74
CA ASP A 32 23.76 7.88 16.09
C ASP A 32 24.63 7.29 14.96
N HIS A 33 24.24 7.51 13.70
CA HIS A 33 24.90 6.97 12.50
C HIS A 33 24.94 8.00 11.37
N PRO A 34 25.97 8.87 11.28
CA PRO A 34 25.98 10.02 10.36
C PRO A 34 25.89 9.63 8.88
N LEU A 35 26.40 8.45 8.50
CA LEU A 35 26.37 7.99 7.11
C LEU A 35 24.98 7.49 6.69
N LEU A 36 24.28 6.77 7.57
CA LEU A 36 22.88 6.37 7.39
C LEU A 36 21.97 7.60 7.41
N GLY A 37 22.14 8.48 8.39
CA GLY A 37 21.43 9.76 8.44
C GLY A 37 21.61 10.57 7.15
N ALA A 38 22.83 10.62 6.58
CA ALA A 38 23.09 11.32 5.33
C ALA A 38 22.34 10.69 4.14
N ILE A 39 22.31 9.36 4.05
CA ILE A 39 21.58 8.63 3.01
C ILE A 39 20.07 8.92 3.10
N VAL A 40 19.55 9.12 4.31
CA VAL A 40 18.14 9.44 4.59
C VAL A 40 17.80 10.89 4.29
N LEU A 41 18.66 11.80 4.71
CA LEU A 41 18.49 13.23 4.51
C LEU A 41 18.70 13.62 3.04
N ALA A 42 19.56 12.94 2.29
CA ALA A 42 19.85 13.29 0.89
C ALA A 42 18.60 13.37 -0.01
N PRO A 43 17.71 12.37 -0.10
CA PRO A 43 16.50 12.46 -0.91
C PRO A 43 15.49 13.48 -0.37
N VAL A 44 15.42 13.67 0.96
CA VAL A 44 14.59 14.69 1.61
C VAL A 44 15.05 16.11 1.25
N VAL A 45 16.36 16.36 1.28
CA VAL A 45 16.97 17.63 0.90
C VAL A 45 16.83 17.87 -0.59
N LEU A 46 17.08 16.85 -1.42
CA LEU A 46 16.91 16.93 -2.87
C LEU A 46 15.47 17.29 -3.24
N ALA A 47 14.51 16.71 -2.52
CA ALA A 47 13.11 16.99 -2.67
C ALA A 47 12.69 18.38 -2.26
N ILE A 48 13.14 18.86 -1.10
CA ILE A 48 12.93 20.24 -0.68
C ILE A 48 13.53 21.17 -1.74
N ALA A 49 14.74 20.87 -2.24
CA ALA A 49 15.37 21.64 -3.30
C ALA A 49 14.55 21.64 -4.60
N VAL A 50 14.02 20.50 -5.04
CA VAL A 50 13.16 20.40 -6.24
C VAL A 50 11.85 21.16 -6.05
N CYS A 51 11.21 21.05 -4.88
CA CYS A 51 10.00 21.79 -4.55
C CYS A 51 10.24 23.31 -4.52
N VAL A 52 11.30 23.75 -3.84
CA VAL A 52 11.69 25.18 -3.77
C VAL A 52 12.07 25.69 -5.15
N PHE A 53 12.86 24.93 -5.91
CA PHE A 53 13.26 25.31 -7.27
C PHE A 53 12.07 25.37 -8.22
N GLY A 54 11.10 24.45 -8.09
CA GLY A 54 9.84 24.48 -8.82
C GLY A 54 9.00 25.72 -8.50
N VAL A 55 8.82 26.04 -7.21
CA VAL A 55 8.10 27.25 -6.76
C VAL A 55 8.79 28.54 -7.22
N VAL A 56 10.13 28.57 -7.23
CA VAL A 56 10.91 29.73 -7.71
C VAL A 56 10.81 29.87 -9.23
N ARG A 57 10.76 28.75 -9.97
CA ARG A 57 10.70 28.71 -11.44
C ARG A 57 9.30 28.99 -12.00
N ASP A 58 8.23 28.57 -11.31
CA ASP A 58 6.83 28.83 -11.70
C ASP A 58 6.38 30.30 -11.54
N ARG A 59 7.30 31.22 -11.17
CA ARG A 59 7.06 32.66 -11.30
C ARG A 59 7.03 33.17 -12.74
N THR A 60 7.21 32.32 -13.76
CA THR A 60 6.85 32.67 -15.13
C THR A 60 5.38 32.34 -15.39
N PRO A 61 4.48 33.35 -15.52
CA PRO A 61 3.06 33.12 -15.72
C PRO A 61 2.83 32.62 -17.15
N GLY A 62 2.57 31.32 -17.29
CA GLY A 62 2.34 30.68 -18.58
C GLY A 62 1.86 29.23 -18.46
N GLU A 63 0.56 29.10 -18.19
CA GLU A 63 -0.34 27.99 -18.57
C GLU A 63 -0.06 26.53 -18.12
N ILE A 64 -0.82 26.14 -17.09
CA ILE A 64 -1.66 24.91 -17.00
C ILE A 64 -0.94 23.53 -16.89
N GLY A 65 0.37 23.42 -17.12
CA GLY A 65 1.09 22.14 -17.00
C GLY A 65 1.54 21.72 -15.58
N GLY A 66 1.54 22.63 -14.60
CA GLY A 66 2.31 22.46 -13.35
C GLY A 66 1.74 21.48 -12.31
N GLY A 67 0.42 21.28 -12.26
CA GLY A 67 -0.24 20.52 -11.19
C GLY A 67 0.13 19.03 -11.15
N ILE A 68 0.23 18.39 -12.32
CA ILE A 68 0.53 16.95 -12.42
C ILE A 68 2.00 16.67 -12.06
N GLY A 69 2.90 17.60 -12.37
CA GLY A 69 4.32 17.50 -12.00
C GLY A 69 4.51 17.59 -10.50
N ARG A 70 3.85 18.56 -9.85
CA ARG A 70 3.96 18.78 -8.39
C ARG A 70 3.44 17.58 -7.59
N ASP A 71 2.24 17.07 -7.94
CA ASP A 71 1.63 15.95 -7.23
C ASP A 71 2.41 14.64 -7.45
N GLY A 72 2.94 14.43 -8.66
CA GLY A 72 3.81 13.29 -8.97
C GLY A 72 5.11 13.31 -8.18
N VAL A 73 5.75 14.49 -8.06
CA VAL A 73 6.98 14.66 -7.26
C VAL A 73 6.72 14.41 -5.78
N LEU A 74 5.63 14.95 -5.22
CA LEU A 74 5.25 14.73 -3.83
C LEU A 74 4.93 13.26 -3.52
N PHE A 75 4.29 12.55 -4.45
CA PHE A 75 4.02 11.12 -4.31
C PHE A 75 5.32 10.29 -4.33
N MET A 76 6.22 10.56 -5.27
CA MET A 76 7.53 9.88 -5.34
C MET A 76 8.36 10.11 -4.08
N LEU A 77 8.26 11.30 -3.53
CA LEU A 77 8.86 11.67 -2.26
C LEU A 77 8.32 10.87 -1.08
N GLY A 78 7.01 10.74 -0.98
CA GLY A 78 6.38 9.91 0.04
C GLY A 78 6.82 8.45 -0.06
N VAL A 79 6.85 7.90 -1.27
CA VAL A 79 7.29 6.51 -1.53
C VAL A 79 8.78 6.35 -1.22
N GLY A 80 9.62 7.29 -1.63
CA GLY A 80 11.05 7.27 -1.36
C GLY A 80 11.37 7.38 0.12
N ALA A 81 10.74 8.31 0.82
CA ALA A 81 10.87 8.46 2.27
C ALA A 81 10.39 7.20 3.01
N ALA A 82 9.22 6.66 2.65
CA ALA A 82 8.68 5.45 3.26
C ALA A 82 9.59 4.24 3.04
N SER A 83 10.05 4.01 1.80
CA SER A 83 10.99 2.92 1.50
C SER A 83 12.30 3.07 2.25
N LEU A 84 12.76 4.31 2.42
CA LEU A 84 14.03 4.57 3.06
C LEU A 84 13.93 4.43 4.58
N VAL A 85 12.81 4.84 5.19
CA VAL A 85 12.47 4.49 6.58
C VAL A 85 12.43 2.98 6.74
N LEU A 86 11.75 2.24 5.84
CA LEU A 86 11.70 0.78 5.89
C LEU A 86 13.09 0.15 5.81
N THR A 87 13.95 0.68 4.94
CA THR A 87 15.34 0.21 4.77
C THR A 87 16.16 0.50 6.03
N LEU A 88 16.01 1.68 6.63
CA LEU A 88 16.61 2.03 7.92
C LEU A 88 16.14 1.12 9.05
N THR A 89 14.84 0.82 9.15
CA THR A 89 14.30 0.00 10.25
C THR A 89 14.85 -1.42 10.17
N VAL A 90 14.99 -1.96 8.96
CA VAL A 90 15.63 -3.25 8.76
C VAL A 90 17.14 -3.17 8.97
N PHE A 91 17.80 -2.08 8.57
CA PHE A 91 19.22 -1.88 8.86
C PHE A 91 19.49 -1.77 10.35
N GLN A 92 18.69 -1.03 11.12
CA GLN A 92 18.84 -0.92 12.57
C GLN A 92 18.59 -2.25 13.28
N SER A 93 17.66 -3.08 12.78
CA SER A 93 17.48 -4.44 13.32
C SER A 93 18.60 -5.40 12.92
N ALA A 94 19.25 -5.18 11.77
CA ALA A 94 20.46 -5.91 11.37
C ALA A 94 21.76 -5.37 12.01
N GLU A 95 21.78 -4.10 12.41
CA GLU A 95 22.95 -3.42 13.00
C GLU A 95 23.19 -3.82 14.45
N VAL A 96 22.15 -4.19 15.20
CA VAL A 96 22.33 -4.74 16.56
C VAL A 96 23.15 -6.05 16.51
N SER A 97 23.19 -6.75 15.37
CA SER A 97 23.91 -8.01 15.24
C SER A 97 25.19 -7.97 14.38
N SER A 98 25.52 -6.90 13.65
CA SER A 98 26.55 -6.99 12.59
C SER A 98 27.61 -5.88 12.47
N LEU A 99 27.37 -4.64 12.90
CA LEU A 99 28.27 -3.52 12.54
C LEU A 99 29.25 -3.05 13.62
N GLY A 100 29.26 -3.71 14.79
CA GLY A 100 30.25 -3.43 15.84
C GLY A 100 30.62 -4.60 16.73
N ALA A 101 29.81 -5.67 16.74
CA ALA A 101 30.12 -6.91 17.41
C ALA A 101 30.76 -7.89 16.43
N VAL A 102 32.08 -8.09 16.54
CA VAL A 102 32.72 -9.21 15.85
C VAL A 102 32.29 -10.47 16.57
N GLN A 103 31.45 -11.30 15.94
CA GLN A 103 31.13 -12.62 16.45
C GLN A 103 32.44 -13.41 16.60
N GLN A 104 32.78 -13.79 17.83
CA GLN A 104 34.06 -14.45 18.09
C GLN A 104 33.91 -15.97 18.15
N ARG A 105 32.80 -16.49 18.70
CA ARG A 105 32.59 -17.92 18.96
C ARG A 105 31.11 -18.28 18.97
N HIS A 106 30.77 -19.41 18.34
CA HIS A 106 29.46 -20.06 18.47
C HIS A 106 29.55 -21.20 19.48
N GLY A 107 28.45 -21.45 20.18
CA GLY A 107 28.35 -22.53 21.15
C GLY A 107 26.92 -22.87 21.53
N VAL A 108 26.79 -23.88 22.38
CA VAL A 108 25.52 -24.28 22.98
C VAL A 108 25.57 -24.03 24.48
N LEU A 109 24.74 -23.11 24.96
CA LEU A 109 24.55 -22.82 26.38
C LEU A 109 23.54 -23.79 26.98
N THR A 110 23.86 -24.37 28.13
CA THR A 110 22.88 -25.01 29.01
C THR A 110 22.67 -24.12 30.22
N VAL A 111 21.48 -23.53 30.34
CA VAL A 111 21.14 -22.60 31.42
C VAL A 111 21.01 -23.35 32.74
N GLU A 112 21.78 -22.95 33.75
CA GLU A 112 21.76 -23.56 35.08
C GLU A 112 20.85 -22.81 36.05
N GLN A 113 20.95 -21.48 36.03
CA GLN A 113 20.27 -20.58 36.96
C GLN A 113 19.89 -19.29 36.24
N CYS A 114 18.69 -18.78 36.50
CA CYS A 114 18.31 -17.41 36.18
C CYS A 114 18.00 -16.71 37.49
N ASP A 115 18.50 -15.50 37.65
CA ASP A 115 18.16 -14.66 38.79
C ASP A 115 16.85 -13.92 38.49
N ASP A 116 16.02 -13.75 39.53
CA ASP A 116 14.74 -13.07 39.40
C ASP A 116 14.92 -11.66 38.82
N PRO A 117 14.04 -11.25 37.91
CA PRO A 117 14.23 -10.00 37.22
C PRO A 117 14.09 -8.81 38.18
N ALA A 118 15.00 -7.84 38.05
CA ALA A 118 14.75 -6.52 38.60
C ALA A 118 13.49 -5.95 37.91
N PRO A 119 12.51 -5.41 38.64
CA PRO A 119 11.26 -4.90 38.06
C PRO A 119 11.47 -3.71 37.11
N PHE A 120 12.66 -3.09 37.14
CA PHE A 120 13.02 -1.93 36.31
C PHE A 120 14.43 -2.11 35.74
N GLY A 121 14.57 -2.01 34.43
CA GLY A 121 15.85 -1.97 33.72
C GLY A 121 15.96 -0.75 32.80
N TRP A 122 17.18 -0.35 32.45
CA TRP A 122 17.45 0.79 31.56
C TRP A 122 16.84 0.66 30.15
N ARG A 123 16.40 -0.55 29.76
CA ARG A 123 15.74 -0.85 28.48
C ARG A 123 14.21 -0.92 28.54
N GLY A 124 13.55 -0.64 29.68
CA GLY A 124 12.09 -0.51 29.75
C GLY A 124 11.40 -1.25 30.90
N ILE A 125 10.06 -1.26 30.85
CA ILE A 125 9.17 -1.91 31.84
C ILE A 125 8.97 -3.38 31.45
N GLY A 126 9.62 -4.26 32.19
CA GLY A 126 9.62 -5.70 31.96
C GLY A 126 10.89 -6.27 32.53
N GLY A 127 10.75 -7.27 33.40
CA GLY A 127 11.90 -7.94 34.00
C GLY A 127 12.86 -8.49 32.95
N GLN A 128 14.15 -8.19 33.10
CA GLN A 128 15.20 -8.84 32.32
C GLN A 128 15.87 -9.88 33.20
N ASP A 129 15.63 -11.16 32.90
CA ASP A 129 16.28 -12.26 33.59
C ASP A 129 17.79 -12.24 33.24
N SER A 130 18.64 -12.36 34.26
CA SER A 130 20.07 -12.62 34.08
C SER A 130 20.29 -14.11 34.28
N CYS A 131 20.59 -14.82 33.19
CA CYS A 131 20.80 -16.26 33.22
C CYS A 131 22.28 -16.61 33.14
N VAL A 132 22.71 -17.53 34.00
CA VAL A 132 24.06 -18.09 34.05
C VAL A 132 24.00 -19.57 33.67
N GLY A 133 24.95 -20.02 32.87
CA GLY A 133 25.05 -21.44 32.50
C GLY A 133 26.40 -21.83 31.93
N GLN A 134 26.50 -23.08 31.51
CA GLN A 134 27.70 -23.61 30.86
C GLN A 134 27.53 -23.57 29.34
N VAL A 135 28.41 -22.85 28.65
CA VAL A 135 28.53 -22.93 27.19
C VAL A 135 29.55 -23.97 26.82
N ARG A 136 29.16 -24.86 25.91
CA ARG A 136 30.09 -25.65 25.12
C ARG A 136 30.31 -24.95 23.78
N TRP A 137 31.45 -24.31 23.62
CA TRP A 137 31.87 -23.65 22.38
C TRP A 137 32.20 -24.70 21.31
N ASP A 138 32.16 -24.32 20.03
CA ASP A 138 32.47 -25.21 18.90
C ASP A 138 33.89 -25.79 18.96
N GLY A 139 34.84 -25.08 19.59
CA GLY A 139 36.18 -25.58 19.89
C GLY A 139 36.24 -26.66 21.00
N GLY A 140 35.09 -27.11 21.51
CA GLY A 140 34.98 -28.10 22.58
C GLY A 140 35.21 -27.55 23.99
N LYS A 141 35.64 -26.30 24.13
CA LYS A 141 35.87 -25.66 25.43
C LYS A 141 34.54 -25.42 26.13
N ILE A 142 34.47 -25.81 27.40
CA ILE A 142 33.32 -25.55 28.27
C ILE A 142 33.67 -24.40 29.21
N GLU A 143 32.84 -23.37 29.23
CA GLU A 143 33.00 -22.20 30.09
C GLU A 143 31.69 -21.82 30.74
N ARG A 144 31.75 -21.31 31.97
CA ARG A 144 30.59 -20.74 32.65
C ARG A 144 30.49 -19.27 32.24
N VAL A 145 29.35 -18.90 31.68
CA VAL A 145 29.11 -17.55 31.15
C VAL A 145 27.76 -17.03 31.65
N THR A 146 27.68 -15.71 31.76
CA THR A 146 26.44 -14.98 32.02
C THR A 146 25.94 -14.46 30.68
N ALA A 147 24.72 -14.86 30.31
CA ALA A 147 24.07 -14.33 29.11
C ALA A 147 23.69 -12.86 29.32
N ALA A 148 23.63 -12.08 28.26
CA ALA A 148 23.18 -10.70 28.35
C ALA A 148 21.73 -10.66 28.90
N PRO A 149 21.39 -9.67 29.75
CA PRO A 149 20.06 -9.59 30.35
C PRO A 149 18.94 -9.57 29.31
N GLY A 150 17.95 -10.45 29.47
CA GLY A 150 16.78 -10.55 28.59
C GLY A 150 16.95 -11.42 27.33
N GLU A 151 18.15 -11.95 27.05
CA GLU A 151 18.39 -12.87 25.91
C GLU A 151 17.87 -14.29 26.17
N LEU A 152 17.78 -14.67 27.45
CA LEU A 152 17.32 -15.97 27.90
C LEU A 152 16.28 -15.78 28.98
N SER A 153 15.43 -16.80 29.12
CA SER A 153 14.32 -16.80 30.05
C SER A 153 14.32 -18.05 30.92
N TYR A 154 13.53 -18.05 31.99
CA TYR A 154 13.26 -19.26 32.77
C TYR A 154 12.75 -20.46 31.93
N SER A 155 12.18 -20.22 30.74
CA SER A 155 11.74 -21.31 29.85
C SER A 155 12.91 -22.06 29.19
N ASP A 156 14.10 -21.47 29.20
CA ASP A 156 15.34 -22.02 28.66
C ASP A 156 16.13 -22.83 29.72
N LEU A 157 15.67 -22.86 30.97
CA LEU A 157 16.34 -23.56 32.06
C LEU A 157 16.55 -25.03 31.71
N ARG A 158 17.81 -25.50 31.79
CA ARG A 158 18.26 -26.86 31.43
C ARG A 158 18.01 -27.27 29.97
N ARG A 159 17.67 -26.33 29.08
CA ARG A 159 17.58 -26.59 27.64
C ARG A 159 18.88 -26.16 26.95
N PRO A 160 19.34 -26.91 25.94
CA PRO A 160 20.43 -26.46 25.09
C PRO A 160 19.94 -25.32 24.18
N VAL A 161 20.57 -24.16 24.27
CA VAL A 161 20.26 -22.98 23.46
C VAL A 161 21.51 -22.58 22.67
N ALA A 162 21.36 -22.33 21.37
CA ALA A 162 22.45 -21.82 20.55
C ALA A 162 22.77 -20.38 20.97
N VAL A 163 24.05 -20.08 21.18
CA VAL A 163 24.51 -18.77 21.63
C VAL A 163 25.77 -18.34 20.87
N VAL A 164 25.97 -17.03 20.80
CA VAL A 164 27.16 -16.42 20.20
C VAL A 164 27.82 -15.48 21.21
N GLU A 165 29.15 -15.51 21.25
CA GLU A 165 29.94 -14.48 21.95
C GLU A 165 30.13 -13.26 21.04
N GLU A 166 29.47 -12.17 21.41
CA GLU A 166 29.58 -10.87 20.77
C GLU A 166 30.57 -9.98 21.52
N ARG A 167 31.57 -9.45 20.81
CA ARG A 167 32.51 -8.48 21.39
C ARG A 167 32.12 -7.07 20.98
N GLY A 168 31.49 -6.32 21.87
CA GLY A 168 31.07 -4.95 21.61
C GLY A 168 32.26 -4.02 21.30
N ALA A 169 31.98 -2.93 20.58
CA ALA A 169 32.98 -1.96 20.12
C ALA A 169 33.82 -1.33 21.26
N LEU A 170 33.29 -1.32 22.49
CA LEU A 170 33.96 -0.82 23.71
C LEU A 170 34.79 -1.90 24.44
N GLY A 171 34.94 -3.10 23.86
CA GLY A 171 35.82 -4.16 24.37
C GLY A 171 35.16 -5.16 25.33
N GLY A 172 33.88 -4.99 25.68
CA GLY A 172 33.11 -5.97 26.46
C GLY A 172 32.66 -7.15 25.60
N SER A 173 32.73 -8.37 26.14
CA SER A 173 32.14 -9.58 25.56
C SER A 173 30.81 -9.89 26.24
N SER A 174 29.76 -10.12 25.45
CA SER A 174 28.46 -10.57 25.94
C SER A 174 28.02 -11.81 25.17
N VAL A 175 27.43 -12.76 25.88
CA VAL A 175 26.86 -13.96 25.26
C VAL A 175 25.38 -13.71 25.00
N VAL A 176 24.98 -13.78 23.73
CA VAL A 176 23.61 -13.53 23.27
C VAL A 176 23.06 -14.77 22.57
N ARG A 177 21.73 -14.84 22.41
CA ARG A 177 21.07 -15.97 21.77
C ARG A 177 21.26 -15.93 20.24
N ASP A 178 21.58 -17.06 19.63
CA ASP A 178 21.80 -17.16 18.17
C ASP A 178 20.47 -17.28 17.38
N ASP A 179 19.54 -16.36 17.62
CA ASP A 179 18.28 -16.30 16.88
C ASP A 179 18.40 -15.44 15.61
N GLY A 180 19.46 -14.63 15.52
CA GLY A 180 19.65 -13.59 14.49
C GLY A 180 20.05 -14.10 13.12
N HIS A 181 20.73 -15.26 13.01
CA HIS A 181 21.27 -15.72 11.72
C HIS A 181 20.20 -16.06 10.67
N ALA A 182 19.08 -16.64 11.08
CA ALA A 182 17.98 -16.94 10.16
C ALA A 182 17.36 -15.65 9.59
N TRP A 183 17.27 -14.59 10.39
CA TRP A 183 16.73 -13.30 9.97
C TRP A 183 17.70 -12.48 9.13
N ALA A 184 19.00 -12.54 9.40
CA ALA A 184 20.00 -11.91 8.52
C ALA A 184 19.95 -12.53 7.11
N LEU A 185 19.79 -13.86 7.02
CA LEU A 185 19.71 -14.58 5.74
C LEU A 185 18.45 -14.28 4.93
N VAL A 186 17.31 -13.98 5.57
CA VAL A 186 16.05 -13.69 4.88
C VAL A 186 15.79 -12.19 4.75
N GLY A 187 16.06 -11.42 5.80
CA GLY A 187 15.80 -9.99 5.89
C GLY A 187 16.69 -9.16 4.97
N LEU A 188 17.98 -9.51 4.86
CA LEU A 188 18.94 -8.78 4.03
C LEU A 188 18.64 -8.89 2.53
N PRO A 189 18.39 -10.09 1.94
CA PRO A 189 17.94 -10.16 0.55
C PRO A 189 16.55 -9.57 0.35
N ALA A 190 15.61 -9.73 1.29
CA ALA A 190 14.28 -9.11 1.19
C ALA A 190 14.37 -7.57 1.12
N THR A 191 15.22 -6.96 1.96
CA THR A 191 15.47 -5.51 1.92
C THR A 191 16.19 -5.05 0.69
N ILE A 192 17.20 -5.79 0.21
CA ILE A 192 17.85 -5.47 -1.05
C ILE A 192 16.81 -5.49 -2.18
N VAL A 193 15.94 -6.49 -2.25
CA VAL A 193 14.90 -6.57 -3.27
C VAL A 193 13.89 -5.42 -3.14
N LEU A 194 13.40 -5.14 -1.93
CA LEU A 194 12.46 -4.02 -1.68
C LEU A 194 13.10 -2.66 -1.99
N GLY A 195 14.35 -2.44 -1.58
CA GLY A 195 15.11 -1.23 -1.87
C GLY A 195 15.38 -1.06 -3.36
N LEU A 196 15.70 -2.13 -4.08
CA LEU A 196 15.85 -2.11 -5.54
C LEU A 196 14.52 -1.84 -6.25
N VAL A 197 13.41 -2.42 -5.79
CA VAL A 197 12.08 -2.12 -6.33
C VAL A 197 11.70 -0.66 -6.08
N ALA A 198 11.96 -0.15 -4.89
CA ALA A 198 11.70 1.26 -4.58
C ALA A 198 12.60 2.20 -5.39
N LEU A 199 13.89 1.89 -5.54
CA LEU A 199 14.82 2.64 -6.40
C LEU A 199 14.37 2.58 -7.87
N PHE A 200 13.93 1.42 -8.34
CA PHE A 200 13.39 1.26 -9.69
C PHE A 200 12.14 2.12 -9.89
N LEU A 201 11.21 2.12 -8.94
CA LEU A 201 10.03 2.99 -8.99
C LEU A 201 10.42 4.47 -8.92
N LEU A 202 11.34 4.85 -8.04
CA LEU A 202 11.84 6.22 -7.92
C LEU A 202 12.56 6.71 -9.19
N THR A 203 13.25 5.83 -9.92
CA THR A 203 14.01 6.23 -11.11
C THR A 203 13.18 6.15 -12.39
N THR A 204 12.42 5.07 -12.58
CA THR A 204 11.68 4.84 -13.83
C THR A 204 10.40 5.66 -13.92
N MET A 205 9.75 5.89 -12.80
CA MET A 205 8.39 6.45 -12.79
C MET A 205 8.40 7.97 -13.01
N PRO A 206 9.38 8.76 -12.50
CA PRO A 206 9.60 10.13 -12.98
C PRO A 206 10.05 10.20 -14.44
N LEU A 207 10.81 9.22 -14.93
CA LEU A 207 11.18 9.14 -16.35
C LEU A 207 9.94 8.92 -17.24
N VAL A 208 9.01 8.09 -16.79
CA VAL A 208 7.70 7.90 -17.47
C VAL A 208 6.85 9.16 -17.42
N LEU A 209 6.89 9.92 -16.31
CA LEU A 209 6.12 11.16 -16.15
C LEU A 209 6.75 12.39 -16.83
N MET A 210 8.08 12.51 -16.87
CA MET A 210 8.81 13.61 -17.54
C MET A 210 8.90 13.42 -19.04
N PHE A 211 8.84 12.18 -19.54
CA PHE A 211 8.88 11.90 -20.97
C PHE A 211 7.58 11.25 -21.49
N PRO A 212 6.42 11.92 -21.34
CA PRO A 212 5.18 11.44 -21.96
C PRO A 212 5.33 11.36 -23.49
N ALA A 213 6.24 12.15 -24.07
CA ALA A 213 6.59 12.10 -25.50
C ALA A 213 7.23 10.76 -25.95
N LEU A 214 8.06 10.13 -25.11
CA LEU A 214 8.64 8.80 -25.42
C LEU A 214 7.59 7.69 -25.29
N GLY A 215 6.72 7.77 -24.27
CA GLY A 215 5.60 6.84 -24.08
C GLY A 215 4.53 6.95 -25.17
N ALA A 216 4.21 8.17 -25.62
CA ALA A 216 3.29 8.43 -26.72
C ALA A 216 3.83 7.90 -28.06
N GLY A 217 5.14 8.06 -28.32
CA GLY A 217 5.81 7.51 -29.49
C GLY A 217 5.80 5.98 -29.51
N TRP A 218 6.08 5.33 -28.37
CA TRP A 218 6.06 3.86 -28.26
C TRP A 218 4.64 3.29 -28.32
N ARG A 219 3.65 3.91 -27.65
CA ARG A 219 2.23 3.54 -27.79
C ARG A 219 1.70 3.73 -29.20
N ASN A 220 2.11 4.79 -29.92
CA ASN A 220 1.73 4.97 -31.32
C ASN A 220 2.41 3.94 -32.24
N ARG A 221 3.65 3.52 -31.96
CA ARG A 221 4.28 2.41 -32.70
C ARG A 221 3.62 1.06 -32.41
N SER A 222 3.25 0.78 -31.15
CA SER A 222 2.54 -0.47 -30.83
C SER A 222 1.13 -0.46 -31.40
N ARG A 223 0.42 0.68 -31.37
CA ARG A 223 -0.87 0.87 -32.06
C ARG A 223 -0.74 0.73 -33.57
N ARG A 224 0.29 1.27 -34.21
CA ARG A 224 0.51 1.05 -35.66
C ARG A 224 0.78 -0.43 -35.96
N LYS A 225 1.59 -1.11 -35.15
CA LYS A 225 1.84 -2.55 -35.32
C LYS A 225 0.59 -3.40 -35.03
N SER A 226 -0.25 -3.03 -34.06
CA SER A 226 -1.48 -3.76 -33.75
C SER A 226 -2.62 -3.44 -34.70
N VAL A 227 -2.68 -2.24 -35.27
CA VAL A 227 -3.61 -1.93 -36.37
C VAL A 227 -3.20 -2.66 -37.63
N LEU A 228 -1.90 -2.64 -37.99
CA LEU A 228 -1.40 -3.42 -39.12
C LEU A 228 -1.63 -4.91 -38.90
N SER A 229 -1.30 -5.47 -37.74
CA SER A 229 -1.53 -6.89 -37.42
C SER A 229 -3.01 -7.24 -37.34
N ALA A 230 -3.87 -6.38 -36.80
CA ALA A 230 -5.32 -6.61 -36.79
C ALA A 230 -5.93 -6.51 -38.18
N GLU A 231 -5.37 -5.69 -39.07
CA GLU A 231 -5.79 -5.61 -40.47
C GLU A 231 -5.30 -6.85 -41.25
N THR A 232 -4.10 -7.36 -40.99
CA THR A 232 -3.65 -8.65 -41.54
C THR A 232 -4.43 -9.82 -40.98
N LEU A 233 -4.76 -9.83 -39.67
CA LEU A 233 -5.53 -10.88 -39.02
C LEU A 233 -7.01 -10.79 -39.39
N MET A 234 -7.59 -9.61 -39.61
CA MET A 234 -8.96 -9.51 -40.13
C MET A 234 -9.02 -9.94 -41.59
N ARG A 235 -8.03 -9.61 -42.43
CA ARG A 235 -7.96 -10.16 -43.79
C ARG A 235 -7.76 -11.68 -43.80
N ARG A 236 -6.98 -12.19 -42.85
CA ARG A 236 -6.77 -13.64 -42.68
C ARG A 236 -8.00 -14.34 -42.13
N ALA A 237 -8.69 -13.74 -41.15
CA ALA A 237 -9.96 -14.23 -40.65
C ALA A 237 -11.07 -14.12 -41.70
N GLU A 238 -11.12 -13.11 -42.57
CA GLU A 238 -12.06 -13.06 -43.71
C GLU A 238 -11.78 -14.16 -44.73
N THR A 239 -10.53 -14.61 -44.86
CA THR A 239 -10.16 -15.71 -45.76
C THR A 239 -10.34 -17.09 -45.11
N ASP A 240 -10.09 -17.23 -43.82
CA ASP A 240 -10.26 -18.48 -43.07
C ASP A 240 -11.74 -18.69 -42.65
N SER A 241 -12.52 -17.63 -42.39
CA SER A 241 -13.98 -17.73 -42.13
C SER A 241 -14.77 -18.10 -43.38
N ALA A 242 -14.16 -17.98 -44.57
CA ALA A 242 -14.71 -18.51 -45.80
C ALA A 242 -14.39 -20.01 -46.00
N SER A 243 -13.42 -20.59 -45.27
CA SER A 243 -13.08 -22.02 -45.33
C SER A 243 -13.57 -22.85 -44.15
N ASP A 244 -13.79 -22.25 -42.98
CA ASP A 244 -14.04 -22.99 -41.73
C ASP A 244 -15.49 -22.83 -41.22
N ALA A 245 -16.44 -22.53 -42.11
CA ALA A 245 -17.88 -22.49 -41.79
C ALA A 245 -18.52 -23.87 -41.53
N GLU A 246 -17.71 -24.92 -41.33
CA GLU A 246 -18.18 -26.25 -40.95
C GLU A 246 -17.65 -26.60 -39.54
N GLU A 247 -18.59 -26.74 -38.61
CA GLU A 247 -18.45 -27.31 -37.26
C GLU A 247 -17.73 -26.45 -36.19
N GLU A 248 -18.37 -25.34 -35.79
CA GLU A 248 -18.19 -24.82 -34.43
C GLU A 248 -19.09 -25.63 -33.46
N PRO A 249 -18.53 -26.30 -32.44
CA PRO A 249 -19.29 -27.17 -31.54
C PRO A 249 -20.30 -26.34 -30.73
N ASP A 250 -21.53 -26.85 -30.65
CA ASP A 250 -22.72 -26.35 -29.95
C ASP A 250 -22.43 -25.67 -28.60
N ARG A 251 -21.92 -24.43 -28.65
CA ARG A 251 -21.92 -23.50 -27.52
C ARG A 251 -23.30 -22.90 -27.47
N GLU A 252 -24.08 -23.40 -26.52
CA GLU A 252 -25.29 -22.82 -25.94
C GLU A 252 -25.59 -21.42 -26.52
N GLU A 253 -26.50 -21.42 -27.49
CA GLU A 253 -26.83 -20.34 -28.40
C GLU A 253 -27.12 -19.06 -27.60
N THR A 254 -26.09 -18.25 -27.41
CA THR A 254 -26.21 -16.99 -26.69
C THR A 254 -27.09 -16.10 -27.55
N ASP A 255 -28.21 -15.62 -26.99
CA ASP A 255 -29.24 -14.87 -27.73
C ASP A 255 -28.57 -13.87 -28.68
N PRO A 256 -28.82 -13.93 -30.01
CA PRO A 256 -28.20 -13.05 -30.98
C PRO A 256 -28.41 -11.56 -30.67
N GLY A 257 -29.41 -11.20 -29.85
CA GLY A 257 -29.58 -9.87 -29.28
C GLY A 257 -28.49 -9.49 -28.28
N GLU A 258 -28.11 -10.38 -27.37
CA GLU A 258 -27.11 -10.15 -26.34
C GLU A 258 -25.71 -9.91 -26.95
N LYS A 259 -25.33 -10.73 -27.94
CA LYS A 259 -24.04 -10.58 -28.64
C LYS A 259 -23.92 -9.20 -29.33
N LYS A 260 -25.00 -8.75 -30.00
CA LYS A 260 -25.04 -7.42 -30.64
C LYS A 260 -24.94 -6.28 -29.62
N ALA A 261 -25.58 -6.43 -28.46
CA ALA A 261 -25.52 -5.44 -27.39
C ALA A 261 -24.10 -5.30 -26.81
N TRP A 262 -23.42 -6.43 -26.56
CA TRP A 262 -22.02 -6.46 -26.13
C TRP A 262 -21.06 -5.81 -27.13
N ASP A 263 -21.21 -6.12 -28.43
CA ASP A 263 -20.40 -5.51 -29.48
C ASP A 263 -20.59 -4.00 -29.56
N ARG A 264 -21.83 -3.53 -29.38
CA ARG A 264 -22.15 -2.10 -29.37
C ARG A 264 -21.54 -1.41 -28.16
N GLU A 265 -21.65 -1.99 -26.97
CA GLU A 265 -21.02 -1.49 -25.75
C GLU A 265 -19.49 -1.40 -25.92
N TYR A 266 -18.86 -2.46 -26.44
CA TYR A 266 -17.42 -2.49 -26.67
C TYR A 266 -16.97 -1.40 -27.64
N LYS A 267 -17.72 -1.20 -28.74
CA LYS A 267 -17.45 -0.11 -29.70
C LYS A 267 -17.57 1.26 -29.05
N LEU A 268 -18.55 1.47 -28.17
CA LEU A 268 -18.72 2.73 -27.43
C LEU A 268 -17.57 2.97 -26.45
N LYS A 269 -17.16 1.95 -25.67
CA LYS A 269 -15.98 2.04 -24.79
C LYS A 269 -14.70 2.34 -25.55
N ARG A 270 -14.49 1.70 -26.70
CA ARG A 270 -13.32 1.97 -27.55
C ARG A 270 -13.35 3.37 -28.16
N ARG A 271 -14.52 3.94 -28.43
CA ARG A 271 -14.65 5.35 -28.84
C ARG A 271 -14.36 6.29 -27.67
N ARG A 272 -14.83 5.97 -26.47
CA ARG A 272 -14.52 6.70 -25.23
C ARG A 272 -13.02 6.75 -24.96
N GLU A 273 -12.29 5.65 -25.14
CA GLU A 273 -10.84 5.61 -25.00
C GLU A 273 -10.06 6.40 -26.08
N LYS A 274 -10.72 6.78 -27.18
CA LYS A 274 -10.12 7.58 -28.26
C LYS A 274 -10.35 9.08 -28.10
N LEU A 275 -11.32 9.49 -27.28
CA LEU A 275 -11.45 10.89 -26.91
C LEU A 275 -10.19 11.28 -26.14
N ASP A 276 -9.57 12.40 -26.52
CA ASP A 276 -8.38 12.87 -25.85
C ASP A 276 -8.66 13.01 -24.35
N PRO A 277 -7.74 12.58 -23.47
CA PRO A 277 -7.95 12.67 -22.05
C PRO A 277 -8.10 14.16 -21.69
N ALA A 278 -9.34 14.58 -21.48
CA ALA A 278 -9.71 15.88 -20.94
C ALA A 278 -8.77 16.26 -19.80
N ALA A 279 -8.35 17.53 -19.76
CA ALA A 279 -7.44 18.00 -18.72
C ALA A 279 -8.06 17.70 -17.33
N PRO A 280 -7.42 16.89 -16.48
CA PRO A 280 -8.00 16.40 -15.23
C PRO A 280 -8.26 17.51 -14.19
N SER A 281 -7.79 18.74 -14.45
CA SER A 281 -8.00 19.93 -13.61
C SER A 281 -9.45 20.42 -13.61
N ALA A 282 -10.29 20.03 -14.56
CA ALA A 282 -11.68 20.49 -14.64
C ALA A 282 -12.65 19.75 -13.68
N ALA A 283 -12.20 18.70 -13.00
CA ALA A 283 -13.04 17.89 -12.13
C ALA A 283 -13.33 18.62 -10.79
N PRO A 284 -14.60 18.70 -10.33
CA PRO A 284 -14.94 19.33 -9.06
C PRO A 284 -14.25 18.63 -7.89
N SER A 285 -13.73 19.42 -6.94
CA SER A 285 -13.01 18.91 -5.76
C SER A 285 -13.84 17.93 -4.93
N TRP A 286 -15.16 18.13 -4.84
CA TRP A 286 -16.07 17.27 -4.08
C TRP A 286 -16.17 15.83 -4.61
N VAL A 287 -15.84 15.60 -5.89
CA VAL A 287 -15.78 14.23 -6.46
C VAL A 287 -14.70 13.39 -5.75
N ILE A 288 -13.74 14.05 -5.08
CA ILE A 288 -12.60 13.44 -4.40
C ILE A 288 -12.74 13.52 -2.87
N THR A 289 -13.53 14.47 -2.32
CA THR A 289 -13.61 14.71 -0.87
C THR A 289 -14.11 13.49 -0.09
N GLY A 290 -15.04 12.72 -0.66
CA GLY A 290 -15.52 11.47 -0.05
C GLY A 290 -14.40 10.45 0.17
N GLU A 291 -13.55 10.23 -0.84
CA GLU A 291 -12.41 9.30 -0.73
C GLU A 291 -11.31 9.84 0.18
N LEU A 292 -11.07 11.15 0.18
CA LEU A 292 -10.12 11.80 1.09
C LEU A 292 -10.52 11.63 2.55
N ARG A 293 -11.80 11.80 2.88
CA ARG A 293 -12.31 11.60 4.25
C ARG A 293 -12.12 10.15 4.69
N ARG A 294 -12.31 9.19 3.79
CA ARG A 294 -12.04 7.77 4.05
C ARG A 294 -10.56 7.52 4.27
N LEU A 295 -9.70 8.07 3.41
CA LEU A 295 -8.25 7.95 3.54
C LEU A 295 -7.77 8.50 4.88
N TRP A 296 -8.35 9.61 5.33
CA TRP A 296 -8.06 10.20 6.63
C TRP A 296 -8.50 9.29 7.78
N PHE A 297 -9.70 8.71 7.71
CA PHE A 297 -10.19 7.79 8.74
C PHE A 297 -9.35 6.50 8.80
N ALA A 298 -9.03 5.90 7.65
CA ALA A 298 -8.17 4.73 7.57
C ALA A 298 -6.73 5.03 8.03
N GLY A 299 -6.17 6.17 7.63
CA GLY A 299 -4.87 6.64 8.08
C GLY A 299 -4.84 6.87 9.59
N GLY A 300 -5.89 7.48 10.16
CA GLY A 300 -6.04 7.65 11.60
C GLY A 300 -6.07 6.33 12.37
N LEU A 301 -6.78 5.33 11.84
CA LEU A 301 -6.80 3.98 12.42
C LEU A 301 -5.44 3.28 12.32
N LEU A 302 -4.71 3.42 11.21
CA LEU A 302 -3.37 2.86 11.07
C LEU A 302 -2.38 3.51 12.05
N VAL A 303 -2.43 4.84 12.22
CA VAL A 303 -1.58 5.56 13.18
C VAL A 303 -1.92 5.13 14.61
N ALA A 304 -3.20 5.01 14.97
CA ALA A 304 -3.62 4.55 16.28
C ALA A 304 -3.16 3.11 16.56
N GLY A 305 -3.28 2.21 15.57
CA GLY A 305 -2.79 0.84 15.70
C GLY A 305 -1.27 0.76 15.84
N GLY A 306 -0.52 1.61 15.11
CA GLY A 306 0.93 1.68 15.18
C GLY A 306 1.43 2.18 16.54
N LEU A 307 0.80 3.22 17.07
CA LEU A 307 1.05 3.71 18.43
C LEU A 307 0.76 2.66 19.51
N ALA A 308 -0.35 1.91 19.37
CA ALA A 308 -0.68 0.83 20.30
C ALA A 308 0.36 -0.31 20.25
N THR A 309 0.90 -0.63 19.08
CA THR A 309 1.99 -1.62 18.99
C THR A 309 3.31 -1.15 19.56
N LEU A 310 3.62 0.15 19.44
CA LEU A 310 4.83 0.72 20.05
C LEU A 310 4.82 0.62 21.58
N THR A 311 3.65 0.74 22.22
CA THR A 311 3.55 0.61 23.69
C THR A 311 3.63 -0.83 24.18
N LEU A 312 3.45 -1.82 23.29
CA LEU A 312 3.36 -3.25 23.63
C LEU A 312 4.54 -4.09 23.25
N ALA A 313 5.32 -3.65 22.27
CA ALA A 313 6.40 -4.44 21.72
C ALA A 313 7.54 -4.55 22.75
N LYS A 314 7.46 -5.60 23.58
CA LYS A 314 8.54 -6.06 24.45
C LYS A 314 9.68 -6.74 23.68
N SER A 315 9.40 -7.20 22.47
CA SER A 315 10.33 -7.89 21.59
C SER A 315 10.56 -7.09 20.32
N GLN A 316 11.82 -6.96 19.91
CA GLN A 316 12.19 -6.27 18.67
C GLN A 316 11.61 -6.97 17.43
N GLN A 317 11.44 -8.30 17.49
CA GLN A 317 10.90 -9.10 16.39
C GLN A 317 9.42 -8.82 16.11
N THR A 318 8.60 -8.66 17.16
CA THR A 318 7.18 -8.29 16.99
C THR A 318 7.05 -6.87 16.47
N MET A 319 7.94 -5.96 16.87
CA MET A 319 7.93 -4.57 16.41
C MET A 319 8.18 -4.47 14.89
N VAL A 320 9.16 -5.21 14.36
CA VAL A 320 9.47 -5.24 12.92
C VAL A 320 8.34 -5.86 12.11
N GLY A 321 7.82 -7.02 12.55
CA GLY A 321 6.73 -7.69 11.85
C GLY A 321 5.48 -6.81 11.72
N VAL A 322 5.10 -6.12 12.80
CA VAL A 322 3.93 -5.24 12.78
C VAL A 322 4.16 -3.99 11.93
N SER A 323 5.33 -3.36 12.03
CA SER A 323 5.69 -2.21 11.17
C SER A 323 5.54 -2.56 9.69
N VAL A 324 6.19 -3.64 9.22
CA VAL A 324 6.15 -4.04 7.81
C VAL A 324 4.72 -4.29 7.35
N THR A 325 3.92 -4.92 8.21
CA THR A 325 2.51 -5.21 7.89
C THR A 325 1.69 -3.93 7.76
N MET A 326 1.87 -2.97 8.67
CA MET A 326 1.20 -1.68 8.61
C MET A 326 1.61 -0.88 7.37
N ASP A 327 2.89 -0.91 7.01
CA ASP A 327 3.41 -0.19 5.84
C ASP A 327 2.85 -0.76 4.54
N VAL A 328 2.81 -2.09 4.40
CA VAL A 328 2.24 -2.76 3.22
C VAL A 328 0.74 -2.46 3.09
N VAL A 329 -0.01 -2.55 4.20
CA VAL A 329 -1.45 -2.27 4.21
C VAL A 329 -1.72 -0.78 3.92
N GLY A 330 -0.95 0.12 4.54
CA GLY A 330 -1.03 1.55 4.30
C GLY A 330 -0.76 1.91 2.84
N ALA A 331 0.30 1.35 2.25
CA ALA A 331 0.64 1.56 0.85
C ALA A 331 -0.46 1.06 -0.10
N LEU A 332 -1.04 -0.10 0.17
CA LEU A 332 -2.14 -0.66 -0.62
C LEU A 332 -3.39 0.23 -0.57
N ILE A 333 -3.73 0.74 0.62
CA ILE A 333 -4.86 1.66 0.82
C ILE A 333 -4.65 2.96 0.03
N VAL A 334 -3.45 3.55 0.11
CA VAL A 334 -3.12 4.77 -0.64
C VAL A 334 -3.17 4.53 -2.14
N LEU A 335 -2.57 3.43 -2.62
CA LEU A 335 -2.54 3.10 -4.05
C LEU A 335 -3.95 2.90 -4.61
N THR A 336 -4.80 2.15 -3.90
CA THR A 336 -6.19 1.89 -4.33
C THR A 336 -7.01 3.18 -4.37
N ALA A 337 -6.90 4.03 -3.34
CA ALA A 337 -7.53 5.35 -3.33
C ALA A 337 -7.02 6.24 -4.47
N PHE A 338 -5.70 6.23 -4.75
CA PHE A 338 -5.09 7.02 -5.82
C PHE A 338 -5.56 6.59 -7.21
N VAL A 339 -5.55 5.28 -7.50
CA VAL A 339 -6.04 4.74 -8.78
C VAL A 339 -7.50 5.10 -8.98
N LYS A 340 -8.33 4.93 -7.93
CA LYS A 340 -9.77 5.19 -7.97
C LYS A 340 -10.08 6.68 -8.17
N THR A 341 -9.43 7.56 -7.41
CA THR A 341 -9.59 9.03 -7.57
C THR A 341 -9.10 9.51 -8.93
N GLY A 342 -8.00 8.95 -9.45
CA GLY A 342 -7.50 9.25 -10.79
C GLY A 342 -8.48 8.86 -11.89
N HIS A 343 -9.13 7.70 -11.78
CA HIS A 343 -10.17 7.29 -12.73
C HIS A 343 -11.39 8.22 -12.66
N ARG A 344 -11.84 8.58 -11.44
CA ARG A 344 -12.96 9.51 -11.26
C ARG A 344 -12.69 10.89 -11.81
N ARG A 345 -11.50 11.45 -11.59
CA ARG A 345 -11.12 12.76 -12.13
C ARG A 345 -11.19 12.76 -13.65
N LYS A 346 -10.63 11.73 -14.30
CA LYS A 346 -10.68 11.57 -15.76
C LYS A 346 -12.11 11.44 -16.26
N ASP A 347 -12.92 10.60 -15.60
CA ASP A 347 -14.31 10.39 -15.98
C ASP A 347 -15.16 11.66 -15.80
N ALA A 348 -14.95 12.40 -14.71
CA ALA A 348 -15.64 13.65 -14.41
C ALA A 348 -15.26 14.76 -15.39
N ALA A 349 -13.96 14.93 -15.67
CA ALA A 349 -13.47 15.91 -16.65
C ALA A 349 -14.09 15.66 -18.04
N ARG A 350 -14.10 14.39 -18.48
CA ARG A 350 -14.75 13.99 -19.73
C ARG A 350 -16.27 14.26 -19.73
N ILE A 351 -17.00 13.94 -18.65
CA ILE A 351 -18.45 14.22 -18.58
C ILE A 351 -18.73 15.72 -18.66
N ILE A 352 -17.85 16.55 -18.07
CA ILE A 352 -17.99 18.00 -18.12
C ILE A 352 -17.71 18.53 -19.52
N GLU A 353 -16.69 18.01 -20.20
CA GLU A 353 -16.26 18.51 -21.52
C GLU A 353 -17.14 18.02 -22.67
N HIS A 354 -17.51 16.73 -22.65
CA HIS A 354 -18.21 16.08 -23.76
C HIS A 354 -19.68 15.76 -23.45
N GLY A 355 -20.12 16.03 -22.22
CA GLY A 355 -21.41 15.58 -21.72
C GLY A 355 -21.40 14.09 -21.31
N PRO A 356 -22.43 13.63 -20.58
CA PRO A 356 -22.60 12.22 -20.26
C PRO A 356 -22.93 11.42 -21.53
N ASP A 357 -22.28 10.27 -21.71
CA ASP A 357 -22.54 9.37 -22.83
C ASP A 357 -23.42 8.17 -22.42
N LEU A 358 -23.79 7.34 -23.40
CA LEU A 358 -24.54 6.10 -23.16
C LEU A 358 -23.80 5.12 -22.25
N VAL A 359 -22.46 5.15 -22.26
CA VAL A 359 -21.63 4.29 -21.41
C VAL A 359 -21.74 4.75 -19.96
N ASP A 360 -21.83 6.06 -19.71
CA ASP A 360 -22.03 6.62 -18.37
C ASP A 360 -23.39 6.26 -17.79
N ALA A 361 -24.45 6.23 -18.61
CA ALA A 361 -25.77 5.75 -18.18
C ALA A 361 -25.73 4.26 -17.83
N LEU A 362 -25.04 3.45 -18.64
CA LEU A 362 -24.86 2.02 -18.41
C LEU A 362 -24.01 1.74 -17.17
N ASP A 363 -22.91 2.48 -16.99
CA ASP A 363 -22.02 2.39 -15.83
C ASP A 363 -22.74 2.83 -14.56
N ALA A 364 -23.53 3.91 -14.61
CA ALA A 364 -24.36 4.35 -13.49
C ALA A 364 -25.44 3.33 -13.12
N ALA A 365 -26.08 2.69 -14.12
CA ALA A 365 -27.05 1.62 -13.88
C ALA A 365 -26.40 0.40 -13.22
N ARG A 366 -25.23 -0.02 -13.74
CA ARG A 366 -24.42 -1.09 -13.16
C ARG A 366 -23.96 -0.77 -11.76
N GLU A 367 -23.58 0.47 -11.47
CA GLU A 367 -23.21 0.90 -10.13
C GLU A 367 -24.36 0.80 -9.14
N ARG A 368 -25.59 1.20 -9.52
CA ARG A 368 -26.77 1.03 -8.67
C ARG A 368 -27.11 -0.45 -8.44
N ALA A 369 -26.98 -1.27 -9.47
CA ALA A 369 -27.39 -2.66 -9.45
C ALA A 369 -26.37 -3.64 -8.87
N ARG A 370 -25.09 -3.27 -8.88
CA ARG A 370 -24.06 -4.00 -8.16
C ARG A 370 -24.45 -3.98 -6.68
N ALA A 371 -24.95 -5.10 -6.17
CA ALA A 371 -24.71 -5.44 -4.77
C ALA A 371 -23.20 -5.31 -4.51
N PRO A 372 -22.77 -4.95 -3.29
CA PRO A 372 -21.36 -4.91 -2.95
C PRO A 372 -20.74 -6.24 -3.38
N ARG A 373 -19.95 -6.22 -4.47
CA ARG A 373 -19.47 -7.46 -5.07
C ARG A 373 -18.57 -8.13 -4.04
N PRO A 374 -18.82 -9.40 -3.70
CA PRO A 374 -18.00 -10.11 -2.73
C PRO A 374 -16.55 -10.18 -3.19
N GLY A 375 -16.23 -10.15 -4.50
CA GLY A 375 -14.87 -10.29 -5.00
C GLY A 375 -13.87 -9.23 -4.50
N GLY A 376 -14.22 -7.94 -4.55
CA GLY A 376 -13.32 -6.89 -4.06
C GLY A 376 -13.18 -6.92 -2.53
N ARG A 377 -14.29 -7.15 -1.83
CA ARG A 377 -14.31 -7.37 -0.38
C ARG A 377 -13.57 -8.65 0.02
N ALA A 378 -13.61 -9.70 -0.80
CA ALA A 378 -12.95 -10.97 -0.56
C ALA A 378 -11.46 -10.89 -0.84
N ILE A 379 -11.02 -10.14 -1.86
CA ILE A 379 -9.60 -9.87 -2.08
C ILE A 379 -9.03 -9.05 -0.94
N VAL A 380 -9.71 -7.97 -0.53
CA VAL A 380 -9.24 -7.14 0.59
C VAL A 380 -9.37 -7.87 1.93
N ALA A 381 -10.43 -8.65 2.15
CA ALA A 381 -10.55 -9.51 3.34
C ALA A 381 -9.52 -10.64 3.34
N ALA A 382 -9.21 -11.24 2.19
CA ALA A 382 -8.14 -12.23 2.07
C ALA A 382 -6.79 -11.57 2.34
N LEU A 383 -6.52 -10.38 1.80
CA LEU A 383 -5.30 -9.62 2.09
C LEU A 383 -5.21 -9.23 3.56
N LEU A 384 -6.31 -8.83 4.20
CA LEU A 384 -6.38 -8.52 5.63
C LEU A 384 -6.27 -9.77 6.51
N MET A 385 -6.73 -10.93 6.06
CA MET A 385 -6.55 -12.20 6.76
C MET A 385 -5.10 -12.70 6.63
N ILE A 386 -4.50 -12.56 5.45
CA ILE A 386 -3.10 -12.91 5.20
C ILE A 386 -2.17 -11.96 5.97
N SER A 387 -2.45 -10.65 5.98
CA SER A 387 -1.67 -9.66 6.74
C SER A 387 -2.02 -9.63 8.23
N GLY A 388 -3.22 -10.07 8.61
CA GLY A 388 -3.66 -10.18 10.00
C GLY A 388 -3.18 -11.45 10.70
N ALA A 389 -2.89 -12.54 9.97
CA ALA A 389 -2.41 -13.78 10.56
C ALA A 389 -1.11 -13.62 11.39
N PRO A 390 -0.10 -12.84 10.95
CA PRO A 390 1.05 -12.49 11.78
C PRO A 390 0.69 -11.74 13.07
N LEU A 391 -0.37 -10.92 13.06
CA LEU A 391 -0.86 -10.20 14.23
C LEU A 391 -1.62 -11.11 15.21
N LEU A 392 -2.06 -12.29 14.78
CA LEU A 392 -2.68 -13.28 15.66
C LEU A 392 -1.66 -14.08 16.48
N VAL A 393 -0.40 -14.18 16.03
CA VAL A 393 0.68 -14.85 16.76
C VAL A 393 0.95 -14.19 18.12
N PRO A 394 1.19 -12.86 18.23
CA PRO A 394 1.38 -12.24 19.54
C PRO A 394 0.13 -12.31 20.40
N LEU A 395 -1.08 -12.26 19.81
CA LEU A 395 -2.32 -12.45 20.57
C LEU A 395 -2.40 -13.87 21.15
N TYR A 396 -2.06 -14.88 20.35
CA TYR A 396 -1.99 -16.28 20.79
C TYR A 396 -0.95 -16.47 21.89
N ASP A 397 0.24 -15.91 21.74
CA ASP A 397 1.31 -16.00 22.74
C ASP A 397 0.87 -15.35 24.05
N VAL A 398 0.29 -14.14 24.01
CA VAL A 398 -0.21 -13.42 25.19
C VAL A 398 -1.33 -14.21 25.90
N ILE A 399 -2.24 -14.84 25.13
CA ILE A 399 -3.29 -15.71 25.68
C ILE A 399 -2.68 -16.98 26.30
N SER A 400 -1.72 -17.60 25.62
CA SER A 400 -1.09 -18.85 26.06
C SER A 400 -0.24 -18.66 27.32
N LEU A 401 0.36 -17.48 27.49
CA LEU A 401 1.19 -17.09 28.63
C LEU A 401 0.38 -16.66 29.87
N LYS A 402 -0.95 -16.74 29.83
CA LYS A 402 -1.86 -16.23 30.89
C LYS A 402 -1.53 -14.78 31.26
N ALA A 403 -1.23 -13.94 30.27
CA ALA A 403 -0.95 -12.54 30.52
C ALA A 403 -2.16 -11.83 31.14
N THR A 404 -1.91 -10.70 31.80
CA THR A 404 -2.97 -9.87 32.37
C THR A 404 -3.94 -9.41 31.28
N ILE A 405 -5.21 -9.20 31.67
CA ILE A 405 -6.29 -8.77 30.78
C ILE A 405 -5.89 -7.51 29.98
N ASP A 406 -5.12 -6.61 30.61
CA ASP A 406 -4.64 -5.37 29.99
C ASP A 406 -3.70 -5.64 28.80
N ALA A 407 -2.83 -6.64 28.90
CA ALA A 407 -1.91 -7.01 27.82
C ALA A 407 -2.64 -7.65 26.63
N VAL A 408 -3.67 -8.46 26.90
CA VAL A 408 -4.54 -9.03 25.85
C VAL A 408 -5.34 -7.93 25.16
N ALA A 409 -5.93 -7.02 25.93
CA ALA A 409 -6.72 -5.92 25.40
C ALA A 409 -5.87 -5.03 24.49
N LEU A 410 -4.68 -4.66 24.93
CA LEU A 410 -3.75 -3.84 24.13
C LEU A 410 -3.26 -4.60 22.88
N ALA A 411 -2.88 -5.88 22.98
CA ALA A 411 -2.44 -6.68 21.84
C ALA A 411 -3.54 -6.85 20.77
N ALA A 412 -4.81 -6.82 21.17
CA ALA A 412 -5.94 -6.84 20.26
C ALA A 412 -6.20 -5.50 19.53
N ILE A 413 -5.71 -4.36 20.05
CA ILE A 413 -5.97 -3.04 19.44
C ILE A 413 -5.41 -2.97 18.01
N ALA A 414 -4.16 -3.40 17.80
CA ALA A 414 -3.54 -3.32 16.48
C ALA A 414 -4.28 -4.12 15.38
N PRO A 415 -4.60 -5.41 15.55
CA PRO A 415 -5.41 -6.13 14.57
C PRO A 415 -6.82 -5.55 14.43
N VAL A 416 -7.45 -5.09 15.51
CA VAL A 416 -8.78 -4.43 15.42
C VAL A 416 -8.71 -3.13 14.64
N CYS A 417 -7.68 -2.31 14.83
CA CYS A 417 -7.46 -1.08 14.07
C CYS A 417 -7.18 -1.38 12.59
N LEU A 418 -6.37 -2.40 12.29
CA LEU A 418 -6.05 -2.81 10.92
C LEU A 418 -7.30 -3.34 10.18
N ILE A 419 -8.06 -4.21 10.83
CA ILE A 419 -9.33 -4.72 10.33
C ILE A 419 -10.32 -3.56 10.19
N GLY A 420 -10.42 -2.69 11.19
CA GLY A 420 -11.26 -1.50 11.16
C GLY A 420 -10.94 -0.56 10.00
N ALA A 421 -9.65 -0.34 9.71
CA ALA A 421 -9.20 0.49 8.58
C ALA A 421 -9.60 -0.15 7.24
N GLY A 422 -9.42 -1.46 7.12
CA GLY A 422 -9.85 -2.24 5.96
C GLY A 422 -11.37 -2.21 5.76
N VAL A 423 -12.13 -2.44 6.83
CA VAL A 423 -13.60 -2.40 6.82
C VAL A 423 -14.11 -1.00 6.51
N ALA A 424 -13.53 0.06 7.08
CA ALA A 424 -13.89 1.44 6.77
C ALA A 424 -13.70 1.77 5.28
N MET A 425 -12.60 1.29 4.68
CA MET A 425 -12.35 1.41 3.24
C MET A 425 -13.36 0.62 2.39
N LEU A 426 -13.77 -0.57 2.85
CA LEU A 426 -14.66 -1.48 2.11
C LEU A 426 -16.16 -1.20 2.26
N MET A 427 -16.58 -0.67 3.41
CA MET A 427 -18.00 -0.45 3.75
C MET A 427 -18.47 0.93 3.33
N ALA A 428 -17.65 1.97 3.53
CA ALA A 428 -18.05 3.33 3.19
C ALA A 428 -18.10 3.58 1.68
N SER A 429 -17.52 2.68 0.87
CA SER A 429 -17.45 2.74 -0.59
C SER A 429 -18.78 2.57 -1.31
N ASP A 430 -19.91 2.34 -0.65
CA ASP A 430 -21.12 1.93 -1.37
C ASP A 430 -22.07 3.08 -1.74
N ASP A 431 -22.29 4.09 -0.88
CA ASP A 431 -23.32 5.10 -1.16
C ASP A 431 -22.82 6.30 -1.97
N ASP A 432 -21.67 6.88 -1.61
CA ASP A 432 -21.10 8.01 -2.37
C ASP A 432 -20.57 7.58 -3.76
N ASP A 433 -20.16 6.33 -3.89
CA ASP A 433 -19.60 5.80 -5.15
C ASP A 433 -20.65 5.50 -6.20
N ARG A 434 -21.87 5.14 -5.78
CA ARG A 434 -22.93 4.75 -6.71
C ARG A 434 -23.68 5.94 -7.30
N SER A 435 -23.53 7.11 -6.69
CA SER A 435 -24.32 8.30 -7.04
C SER A 435 -23.50 9.46 -7.60
N TRP A 436 -22.17 9.44 -7.51
CA TRP A 436 -21.36 10.62 -7.87
C TRP A 436 -21.57 11.09 -9.32
N ARG A 437 -21.75 10.19 -10.31
CA ARG A 437 -22.06 10.58 -11.71
C ARG A 437 -23.41 11.29 -11.81
N THR A 438 -24.40 10.81 -11.09
CA THR A 438 -25.75 11.40 -11.06
C THR A 438 -25.72 12.76 -10.38
N SER A 439 -25.02 12.87 -9.26
CA SER A 439 -24.82 14.14 -8.54
C SER A 439 -24.04 15.15 -9.38
N LEU A 440 -23.02 14.72 -10.11
CA LEU A 440 -22.24 15.55 -11.04
C LEU A 440 -23.12 16.09 -12.17
N CYS A 441 -23.88 15.21 -12.81
CA CYS A 441 -24.80 15.59 -13.87
C CYS A 441 -25.86 16.58 -13.35
N ARG A 442 -26.50 16.27 -12.20
CA ARG A 442 -27.49 17.15 -11.56
C ARG A 442 -26.91 18.53 -11.24
N GLN A 443 -25.71 18.60 -10.69
CA GLN A 443 -25.07 19.87 -10.34
C GLN A 443 -24.74 20.72 -11.58
N ARG A 444 -24.36 20.08 -12.69
CA ARG A 444 -24.05 20.75 -13.96
C ARG A 444 -25.28 21.00 -14.84
N GLY A 445 -26.48 20.63 -14.40
CA GLY A 445 -27.70 20.71 -15.21
C GLY A 445 -27.69 19.76 -16.42
N LEU A 446 -26.88 18.71 -16.38
CA LEU A 446 -26.80 17.68 -17.41
C LEU A 446 -27.77 16.54 -17.07
N ALA A 447 -28.47 16.02 -18.07
CA ALA A 447 -29.27 14.82 -17.93
C ALA A 447 -28.44 13.61 -18.38
N LEU A 448 -28.45 12.54 -17.59
CA LEU A 448 -27.94 11.25 -18.06
C LEU A 448 -28.86 10.76 -19.19
N PRO A 449 -28.31 10.33 -20.34
CA PRO A 449 -29.14 9.81 -21.42
C PRO A 449 -29.91 8.56 -20.95
N GLU A 450 -31.14 8.41 -21.42
CA GLU A 450 -31.91 7.18 -21.17
C GLU A 450 -31.18 5.99 -21.78
N CYS A 451 -31.10 4.89 -21.02
CA CYS A 451 -30.47 3.67 -21.51
C CYS A 451 -31.38 3.05 -22.59
N PRO A 452 -30.94 3.01 -23.86
CA PRO A 452 -31.77 2.52 -24.95
C PRO A 452 -32.03 1.02 -24.78
N SER A 453 -33.19 0.58 -25.23
CA SER A 453 -33.71 -0.78 -25.00
C SER A 453 -32.78 -1.88 -25.49
N ASP A 454 -31.99 -1.62 -26.54
CA ASP A 454 -31.01 -2.57 -27.07
C ASP A 454 -29.80 -2.75 -26.16
N LEU A 455 -29.37 -1.70 -25.46
CA LEU A 455 -28.30 -1.79 -24.46
C LEU A 455 -28.81 -2.37 -23.12
N ARG A 456 -30.12 -2.32 -22.86
CA ARG A 456 -30.71 -3.03 -21.70
C ARG A 456 -30.53 -4.54 -21.80
N ALA A 457 -30.40 -5.09 -23.01
CA ALA A 457 -30.10 -6.51 -23.19
C ALA A 457 -28.71 -6.89 -22.67
N ALA A 458 -27.73 -5.97 -22.69
CA ALA A 458 -26.39 -6.18 -22.12
C ALA A 458 -26.35 -6.08 -20.58
N LEU A 459 -27.49 -5.83 -19.94
CA LEU A 459 -27.62 -5.78 -18.50
C LEU A 459 -28.16 -7.12 -17.98
N ASN A 460 -27.62 -7.58 -16.86
CA ASN A 460 -28.19 -8.76 -16.19
C ASN A 460 -29.59 -8.44 -15.66
N GLU A 461 -30.36 -9.48 -15.33
CA GLU A 461 -31.75 -9.34 -14.87
C GLU A 461 -31.89 -8.42 -13.65
N ARG A 462 -30.91 -8.45 -12.74
CA ARG A 462 -30.85 -7.56 -11.57
C ARG A 462 -30.61 -6.10 -11.96
N GLU A 463 -29.71 -5.86 -12.91
CA GLU A 463 -29.42 -4.53 -13.46
C GLU A 463 -30.63 -3.94 -14.19
N ARG A 464 -31.36 -4.77 -14.94
CA ARG A 464 -32.63 -4.38 -15.56
C ARG A 464 -33.69 -4.05 -14.53
N ALA A 465 -33.88 -4.90 -13.51
CA ALA A 465 -34.85 -4.66 -12.43
C ALA A 465 -34.59 -3.35 -11.68
N VAL A 466 -33.32 -2.96 -11.48
CA VAL A 466 -32.97 -1.67 -10.85
C VAL A 466 -33.23 -0.47 -11.75
N LEU A 467 -33.06 -0.62 -13.07
CA LEU A 467 -33.45 0.41 -14.02
C LEU A 467 -34.97 0.56 -14.12
N ASP A 468 -35.70 -0.54 -14.16
CA ASP A 468 -37.15 -0.55 -14.35
C ASP A 468 -37.89 -0.21 -13.04
N GLY A 469 -37.33 -0.57 -11.87
CA GLY A 469 -37.85 -0.20 -10.55
C GLY A 469 -37.61 1.26 -10.15
N GLY A 470 -36.92 2.05 -10.99
CA GLY A 470 -36.62 3.46 -10.73
C GLY A 470 -37.83 4.40 -10.76
N SER A 471 -39.01 3.93 -11.18
CA SER A 471 -40.26 4.71 -11.14
C SER A 471 -41.11 4.46 -9.88
N THR A 472 -40.72 3.57 -8.98
CA THR A 472 -41.45 3.27 -7.74
C THR A 472 -40.71 3.78 -6.50
N SER A 473 -40.52 5.10 -6.42
CA SER A 473 -40.01 5.78 -5.22
C SER A 473 -41.11 6.65 -4.60
N THR A 474 -42.04 5.99 -3.94
CA THR A 474 -42.63 6.45 -2.67
C THR A 474 -42.55 5.26 -1.72
N VAL A 475 -41.45 5.16 -0.97
CA VAL A 475 -41.37 4.59 0.40
C VAL A 475 -40.26 5.34 1.12
#